data_AF-A0A6N7Q6Y6-F1
#
_entry.id   AF-A0A6N7Q6Y6-F1
#
_cell.length_a   1.000
_cell.length_b   1.000
_cell.length_c   1.000
_cell.angle_alpha   90.00
_cell.angle_beta   90.00
_cell.angle_gamma   90.00
#
_symmetry.space_group_name_H-M   'P 1'
#
loop_
_entity.id
_entity.type
_entity.pdbx_description
1 polymer ?
#
loop_
_entity_poly.entity_id
_entity_poly.type
_entity_poly.pdbx_seq_one_letter_code
_entity_poly.pdbx_strand_id
1 'polypeptide(L)'
;MVSKGMSATARCALPLLIAVSAAPAAAREMLQCPERLRIAEAQLQSPDVPADVRVDLAAAPPMRLFSSNVYSGPPREMAALVPSNEDARRPGDAGVSVWRFDAPDPHGLYLVCGYGPDGRVQVSRRVGDVARCEAKPLRPSSADPVAGTLFVCE
;
A
#
# COMPACT_ATOMS: atom_id res chain seq x y z
N MET A 1 16.40 73.93 -40.90
CA MET A 1 16.54 74.24 -39.46
C MET A 1 15.25 73.85 -38.75
N VAL A 2 15.39 73.35 -37.52
CA VAL A 2 14.38 73.08 -36.50
C VAL A 2 13.78 71.66 -36.43
N SER A 3 14.12 71.04 -35.29
CA SER A 3 13.80 69.74 -34.69
C SER A 3 12.32 69.42 -34.44
N LYS A 4 12.02 68.11 -34.30
CA LYS A 4 11.37 67.42 -33.16
C LYS A 4 10.86 66.05 -33.63
N GLY A 5 10.92 64.95 -32.90
CA GLY A 5 11.35 64.67 -31.54
C GLY A 5 11.22 63.16 -31.30
N MET A 6 12.04 62.61 -30.41
CA MET A 6 11.89 61.26 -29.88
C MET A 6 10.56 61.12 -29.13
N SER A 7 9.89 59.97 -29.22
CA SER A 7 9.28 59.37 -28.03
C SER A 7 9.01 57.88 -28.20
N ALA A 8 9.43 57.15 -27.18
CA ALA A 8 9.42 55.71 -27.04
C ALA A 8 8.02 55.14 -26.77
N THR A 9 7.82 53.86 -27.07
CA THR A 9 7.02 52.94 -26.24
C THR A 9 7.27 51.50 -26.71
N ALA A 10 8.33 50.88 -26.18
CA ALA A 10 8.51 49.44 -26.28
C ALA A 10 7.51 48.78 -25.32
N ARG A 11 6.39 48.28 -25.85
CA ARG A 11 5.42 47.47 -25.10
C ARG A 11 5.97 46.04 -25.00
N CYS A 12 6.69 45.75 -23.92
CA CYS A 12 6.96 44.37 -23.51
C CYS A 12 5.65 43.70 -23.10
N ALA A 13 5.06 42.92 -23.99
CA ALA A 13 3.99 41.99 -23.65
C ALA A 13 4.64 40.76 -22.98
N LEU A 14 4.56 40.70 -21.65
CA LEU A 14 4.90 39.49 -20.89
C LEU A 14 3.73 38.51 -21.02
N PRO A 15 3.89 37.32 -21.61
CA PRO A 15 2.83 36.32 -21.59
C PRO A 15 2.71 35.78 -20.16
N LEU A 16 1.51 35.92 -19.60
CA LEU A 16 1.12 35.34 -18.32
C LEU A 16 1.23 33.80 -18.44
N LEU A 17 2.26 33.20 -17.85
CA LEU A 17 2.34 31.76 -17.68
C LEU A 17 1.33 31.35 -16.62
N ILE A 18 0.18 30.84 -17.06
CA ILE A 18 -0.81 30.19 -16.20
C ILE A 18 -0.15 28.91 -15.67
N ALA A 19 0.39 28.97 -14.46
CA ALA A 19 0.83 27.79 -13.73
C ALA A 19 -0.42 26.97 -13.38
N VAL A 20 -0.74 25.98 -14.20
CA VAL A 20 -1.71 24.94 -13.85
C VAL A 20 -1.07 24.14 -12.72
N SER A 21 -1.39 24.49 -11.48
CA SER A 21 -1.09 23.70 -10.30
C SER A 21 -1.93 22.43 -10.38
N ALA A 22 -1.38 21.39 -11.02
CA ALA A 22 -1.88 20.04 -10.88
C ALA A 22 -1.74 19.65 -9.41
N ALA A 23 -2.82 19.74 -8.64
CA ALA A 23 -2.88 19.17 -7.31
C ALA A 23 -2.50 17.68 -7.45
N PRO A 24 -1.56 17.15 -6.65
CA PRO A 24 -1.25 15.74 -6.70
C PRO A 24 -2.55 14.99 -6.39
N ALA A 25 -3.07 14.25 -7.38
CA ALA A 25 -4.13 13.31 -7.11
C ALA A 25 -3.58 12.33 -6.06
N ALA A 26 -4.23 12.25 -4.90
CA ALA A 26 -3.90 11.25 -3.89
C ALA A 26 -3.83 9.89 -4.59
N ALA A 27 -2.62 9.35 -4.69
CA ALA A 27 -2.39 8.16 -5.49
C ALA A 27 -3.09 7.00 -4.79
N ARG A 28 -4.12 6.45 -5.44
CA ARG A 28 -4.82 5.28 -4.91
C ARG A 28 -3.85 4.10 -4.85
N GLU A 29 -3.58 3.62 -3.65
CA GLU A 29 -2.68 2.50 -3.42
C GLU A 29 -3.45 1.21 -3.21
N MET A 30 -2.94 0.11 -3.77
CA MET A 30 -3.61 -1.18 -3.75
C MET A 30 -2.64 -2.31 -3.44
N LEU A 31 -3.08 -3.29 -2.67
CA LEU A 31 -2.37 -4.55 -2.44
C LEU A 31 -3.39 -5.68 -2.52
N GLN A 32 -3.16 -6.61 -3.44
CA GLN A 32 -3.97 -7.82 -3.54
C GLN A 32 -3.24 -8.97 -2.85
N CYS A 33 -3.94 -9.62 -1.95
CA CYS A 33 -3.47 -10.77 -1.19
C CYS A 33 -4.26 -11.99 -1.60
N PRO A 34 -3.70 -12.89 -2.42
CA PRO A 34 -4.39 -14.09 -2.83
C PRO A 34 -4.73 -14.98 -1.62
N GLU A 35 -5.78 -15.79 -1.72
CA GLU A 35 -6.15 -16.78 -0.69
C GLU A 35 -5.03 -17.81 -0.48
N ARG A 36 -4.22 -18.08 -1.51
CA ARG A 36 -3.11 -19.02 -1.45
C ARG A 36 -1.83 -18.41 -2.01
N LEU A 37 -0.78 -18.44 -1.21
CA LEU A 37 0.56 -18.02 -1.60
C LEU A 37 1.42 -19.25 -1.92
N ARG A 38 1.98 -19.28 -3.13
CA ARG A 38 3.02 -20.23 -3.51
C ARG A 38 4.37 -19.52 -3.44
N ILE A 39 5.33 -20.13 -2.74
CA ILE A 39 6.73 -19.68 -2.78
C ILE A 39 7.47 -20.65 -3.70
N ALA A 40 7.79 -20.17 -4.89
CA ALA A 40 8.75 -20.81 -5.77
C ALA A 40 10.01 -19.93 -5.70
N GLU A 41 11.13 -20.46 -5.18
CA GLU A 41 12.45 -19.82 -5.23
C GLU A 41 12.68 -18.59 -4.30
N ALA A 42 12.45 -18.74 -3.00
CA ALA A 42 12.96 -17.78 -2.02
C ALA A 42 14.40 -18.15 -1.61
N GLN A 43 15.34 -17.20 -1.72
CA GLN A 43 16.63 -17.34 -1.02
C GLN A 43 16.38 -17.16 0.47
N LEU A 44 16.51 -18.24 1.23
CA LEU A 44 16.46 -18.18 2.68
C LEU A 44 17.83 -17.82 3.23
N GLN A 45 17.86 -16.86 4.14
CA GLN A 45 19.04 -16.50 4.90
C GLN A 45 18.83 -16.94 6.35
N SER A 46 19.85 -17.56 6.95
CA SER A 46 19.87 -17.87 8.37
C SER A 46 21.20 -17.41 8.96
N PRO A 47 21.20 -16.64 10.06
CA PRO A 47 22.45 -16.26 10.75
C PRO A 47 23.15 -17.47 11.40
N ASP A 48 22.43 -18.59 11.57
CA ASP A 48 22.95 -19.81 12.19
C ASP A 48 23.67 -20.73 11.18
N VAL A 49 23.70 -20.35 9.90
CA VAL A 49 24.28 -21.13 8.80
C VAL A 49 25.44 -20.35 8.18
N PRO A 50 26.60 -20.98 7.92
CA PRO A 50 27.71 -20.33 7.24
C PRO A 50 27.33 -19.72 5.88
N ALA A 51 27.96 -18.61 5.52
CA ALA A 51 27.59 -17.83 4.33
C ALA A 51 27.80 -18.55 2.98
N ASP A 52 28.61 -19.61 2.95
CA ASP A 52 28.88 -20.44 1.78
C ASP A 52 27.89 -21.61 1.64
N VAL A 53 26.96 -21.78 2.58
CA VAL A 53 25.95 -22.84 2.58
C VAL A 53 24.58 -22.27 2.19
N ARG A 54 23.90 -22.96 1.28
CA ARG A 54 22.55 -22.59 0.82
C ARG A 54 21.48 -23.22 1.71
N VAL A 55 20.48 -22.43 2.10
CA VAL A 55 19.26 -22.91 2.74
C VAL A 55 18.14 -22.95 1.72
N ASP A 56 17.64 -24.15 1.45
CA ASP A 56 16.55 -24.39 0.52
C ASP A 56 15.23 -24.66 1.24
N LEU A 57 14.16 -24.04 0.77
CA LEU A 57 12.81 -24.43 1.15
C LEU A 57 12.39 -25.62 0.30
N ALA A 58 12.24 -26.80 0.92
CA ALA A 58 11.65 -27.94 0.25
C ALA A 58 10.23 -27.59 -0.24
N ALA A 59 9.81 -28.20 -1.36
CA ALA A 59 8.51 -27.93 -1.96
C ALA A 59 7.38 -28.12 -0.91
N ALA A 60 6.72 -27.02 -0.56
CA ALA A 60 5.63 -26.99 0.41
C ALA A 60 4.29 -26.73 -0.30
N PRO A 61 3.17 -27.25 0.24
CA PRO A 61 1.84 -26.87 -0.23
C PRO A 61 1.66 -25.34 -0.20
N PRO A 62 0.82 -24.77 -1.09
CA PRO A 62 0.50 -23.34 -1.04
C PRO A 62 -0.04 -22.94 0.34
N MET A 63 0.50 -21.87 0.91
CA MET A 63 0.09 -21.38 2.22
C MET A 63 -1.21 -20.60 2.11
N ARG A 64 -2.16 -20.84 3.01
CA ARG A 64 -3.43 -20.11 3.06
C ARG A 64 -3.24 -18.73 3.69
N LEU A 65 -3.99 -17.75 3.20
CA LEU A 65 -4.13 -16.44 3.81
C LEU A 65 -4.74 -16.63 5.21
N PHE A 66 -4.05 -16.10 6.22
CA PHE A 66 -4.42 -16.17 7.63
C PHE A 66 -4.95 -14.82 8.13
N SER A 67 -4.31 -13.73 7.73
CA SER A 67 -4.68 -12.39 8.19
C SER A 67 -4.46 -11.31 7.12
N SER A 68 -5.18 -10.21 7.25
CA SER A 68 -5.03 -9.01 6.40
C SER A 68 -5.28 -7.78 7.28
N ASN A 69 -4.22 -7.03 7.58
CA ASN A 69 -4.27 -5.91 8.51
C ASN A 69 -3.44 -4.71 8.02
N VAL A 70 -3.69 -3.55 8.63
CA VAL A 70 -2.83 -2.36 8.51
C VAL A 70 -1.99 -2.25 9.78
N TYR A 71 -0.72 -1.89 9.64
CA TYR A 71 0.24 -1.70 10.73
C TYR A 71 0.72 -0.24 10.73
N SER A 72 0.95 0.30 11.92
CA SER A 72 1.76 1.51 12.12
C SER A 72 3.21 1.02 12.22
N GLY A 73 4.06 1.35 11.27
CA GLY A 73 5.46 0.90 11.21
C GLY A 73 5.72 -0.50 10.64
N PRO A 74 7.00 -0.89 10.50
CA PRO A 74 7.40 -2.18 9.92
C PRO A 74 6.79 -3.37 10.69
N PRO A 75 6.28 -4.42 10.01
CA PRO A 75 5.56 -5.50 10.68
C PRO A 75 6.39 -6.34 11.67
N ARG A 76 7.74 -6.32 11.56
CA ARG A 76 8.63 -6.99 12.51
C ARG A 76 8.76 -6.23 13.84
N GLU A 77 8.43 -4.94 13.84
CA GLU A 77 8.71 -4.02 14.95
C GLU A 77 7.43 -3.57 15.66
N MET A 78 6.29 -3.59 14.97
CA MET A 78 5.06 -2.96 15.44
C MET A 78 3.81 -3.81 15.25
N ALA A 79 2.70 -3.37 15.86
CA ALA A 79 1.45 -4.11 15.96
C ALA A 79 0.43 -3.73 14.87
N ALA A 80 -0.52 -4.64 14.66
CA ALA A 80 -1.67 -4.39 13.80
C ALA A 80 -2.59 -3.32 14.41
N LEU A 81 -3.04 -2.39 13.57
CA LEU A 81 -4.05 -1.40 13.91
C LEU A 81 -5.44 -2.01 13.88
N VAL A 82 -6.26 -1.62 14.85
CA VAL A 82 -7.66 -2.03 14.91
C VAL A 82 -8.45 -1.26 13.84
N PRO A 83 -9.29 -1.93 13.03
CA PRO A 83 -10.17 -1.24 12.09
C PRO A 83 -11.11 -0.26 12.81
N SER A 84 -11.35 0.91 12.22
CA SER A 84 -12.29 1.92 12.73
C SER A 84 -13.75 1.44 12.76
N ASN A 85 -14.07 0.34 12.07
CA ASN A 85 -15.39 -0.27 12.06
C ASN A 85 -15.46 -1.59 12.85
N GLU A 86 -14.48 -1.87 13.71
CA GLU A 86 -14.41 -3.14 14.46
C GLU A 86 -15.63 -3.34 15.37
N ASP A 87 -16.07 -2.30 16.09
CA ASP A 87 -17.24 -2.39 16.98
C ASP A 87 -18.57 -2.68 16.24
N ALA A 88 -18.62 -2.39 14.94
CA ALA A 88 -19.79 -2.66 14.11
C ALA A 88 -19.77 -4.07 13.49
N ARG A 89 -18.66 -4.81 13.60
CA ARG A 89 -18.56 -6.17 13.09
C ARG A 89 -19.25 -7.16 14.01
N ARG A 90 -19.99 -8.07 13.40
CA ARG A 90 -20.51 -9.24 14.11
C ARG A 90 -19.41 -10.31 14.18
N PRO A 91 -19.34 -11.09 15.28
CA PRO A 91 -18.46 -12.25 15.34
C PRO A 91 -18.71 -13.19 14.14
N GLY A 92 -17.63 -13.57 13.45
CA GLY A 92 -17.68 -14.42 12.26
C GLY A 92 -17.96 -13.70 10.94
N ASP A 93 -18.16 -12.38 10.96
CA ASP A 93 -18.39 -11.60 9.75
C ASP A 93 -17.07 -11.34 9.02
N ALA A 94 -16.84 -12.03 7.91
CA ALA A 94 -15.72 -11.78 7.00
C ALA A 94 -15.97 -10.51 6.16
N GLY A 95 -16.50 -9.44 6.76
CA GLY A 95 -16.88 -8.20 6.09
C GLY A 95 -15.68 -7.33 5.73
N VAL A 96 -15.94 -6.13 5.20
CA VAL A 96 -14.89 -5.15 4.88
C VAL A 96 -14.28 -4.59 6.17
N SER A 97 -12.95 -4.58 6.29
CA SER A 97 -12.26 -3.81 7.34
C SER A 97 -12.00 -2.40 6.82
N VAL A 98 -12.20 -1.37 7.64
CA VAL A 98 -11.93 0.03 7.28
C VAL A 98 -11.06 0.66 8.35
N TRP A 99 -9.94 1.25 7.95
CA TRP A 99 -9.08 2.10 8.78
C TRP A 99 -9.18 3.54 8.29
N ARG A 100 -9.25 4.49 9.22
CA ARG A 100 -9.27 5.93 8.96
C ARG A 100 -8.17 6.61 9.77
N PHE A 101 -7.53 7.58 9.16
CA PHE A 101 -6.38 8.29 9.74
C PHE A 101 -6.63 9.79 9.66
N ASP A 102 -6.65 10.45 10.82
CA ASP A 102 -6.88 11.91 10.90
C ASP A 102 -5.60 12.72 10.64
N ALA A 103 -4.44 12.06 10.72
CA ALA A 103 -3.12 12.61 10.43
C ALA A 103 -2.19 11.51 9.91
N PRO A 104 -1.10 11.88 9.21
CA PRO A 104 -0.07 10.91 8.82
C PRO A 104 0.48 10.14 10.02
N ASP A 105 0.63 8.83 9.86
CA ASP A 105 1.23 7.98 10.90
C ASP A 105 2.75 8.22 10.97
N PRO A 106 3.31 8.56 12.15
CA PRO A 106 4.72 8.93 12.28
C PRO A 106 5.68 7.76 11.98
N HIS A 107 5.20 6.52 12.03
CA HIS A 107 5.97 5.31 11.71
C HIS A 107 5.71 4.84 10.27
N GLY A 108 4.80 5.51 9.56
CA GLY A 108 4.31 5.12 8.24
C GLY A 108 3.36 3.94 8.30
N LEU A 109 2.49 3.82 7.30
CA LEU A 109 1.50 2.75 7.25
C LEU A 109 1.97 1.58 6.39
N TYR A 110 1.69 0.36 6.85
CA TYR A 110 2.01 -0.87 6.15
C TYR A 110 0.78 -1.75 6.00
N LEU A 111 0.50 -2.18 4.77
CA LEU A 111 -0.48 -3.20 4.46
C LEU A 111 0.19 -4.56 4.62
N VAL A 112 -0.42 -5.48 5.39
CA VAL A 112 0.20 -6.76 5.75
C VAL A 112 -0.76 -7.91 5.52
N CYS A 113 -0.26 -8.93 4.82
CA CYS A 113 -0.95 -10.19 4.59
C CYS A 113 -0.14 -11.34 5.17
N GLY A 114 -0.68 -11.97 6.20
CA GLY A 114 -0.08 -13.12 6.86
C GLY A 114 -0.53 -14.42 6.20
N TYR A 115 0.42 -15.32 5.95
CA TYR A 115 0.23 -16.60 5.31
C TYR A 115 0.76 -17.75 6.17
N GLY A 116 0.08 -18.90 6.07
CA GLY A 116 0.38 -20.09 6.85
C GLY A 116 -0.12 -20.01 8.29
N PRO A 117 0.15 -21.04 9.12
CA PRO A 117 -0.23 -21.05 10.52
C PRO A 117 0.26 -19.79 11.24
N ASP A 118 -0.64 -19.10 11.94
CA ASP A 118 -0.38 -17.88 12.71
C ASP A 118 0.22 -16.71 11.90
N GLY A 119 0.13 -16.74 10.55
CA GLY A 119 0.67 -15.68 9.69
C GLY A 119 2.21 -15.62 9.67
N ARG A 120 2.88 -16.76 9.84
CA ARG A 120 4.37 -16.87 9.88
C ARG A 120 5.08 -16.27 8.68
N VAL A 121 4.47 -16.28 7.50
CA VAL A 121 5.00 -15.60 6.32
C VAL A 121 4.19 -14.35 6.08
N GLN A 122 4.84 -13.19 6.09
CA GLN A 122 4.18 -11.90 5.88
C GLN A 122 4.60 -11.29 4.56
N VAL A 123 3.62 -10.92 3.74
CA VAL A 123 3.79 -10.00 2.61
C VAL A 123 3.38 -8.63 3.09
N SER A 124 4.26 -7.64 2.95
CA SER A 124 3.94 -6.28 3.37
C SER A 124 4.31 -5.24 2.33
N ARG A 125 3.53 -4.16 2.30
CA ARG A 125 3.77 -2.99 1.45
C ARG A 125 3.61 -1.74 2.30
N ARG A 126 4.63 -0.88 2.31
CA ARG A 126 4.50 0.48 2.83
C ARG A 126 3.62 1.29 1.88
N VAL A 127 2.71 2.07 2.42
CA VAL A 127 1.91 3.06 1.67
C VAL A 127 2.28 4.47 2.12
N GLY A 128 1.94 5.46 1.32
CA GLY A 128 2.10 6.87 1.63
C GLY A 128 1.08 7.36 2.66
N ASP A 129 0.99 8.69 2.76
CA ASP A 129 0.05 9.34 3.65
C ASP A 129 -1.36 9.23 3.05
N VAL A 130 -2.14 8.30 3.59
CA VAL A 130 -3.53 8.00 3.18
C VAL A 130 -4.49 8.35 4.30
N ALA A 131 -5.68 8.82 3.95
CA ALA A 131 -6.73 9.12 4.93
C ALA A 131 -7.55 7.89 5.27
N ARG A 132 -7.60 6.89 4.37
CA ARG A 132 -8.41 5.69 4.52
C ARG A 132 -7.76 4.48 3.88
N CYS A 133 -7.90 3.33 4.52
CA CYS A 133 -7.64 2.02 3.92
C CYS A 133 -8.84 1.09 4.11
N GLU A 134 -9.16 0.30 3.09
CA GLU A 134 -10.18 -0.74 3.15
C GLU A 134 -9.60 -2.09 2.75
N ALA A 135 -9.83 -3.13 3.55
CA ALA A 135 -9.57 -4.52 3.17
C ALA A 135 -10.89 -5.20 2.82
N LYS A 136 -11.04 -5.56 1.55
CA LYS A 136 -12.24 -6.20 1.00
C LYS A 136 -11.95 -7.67 0.68
N PRO A 137 -12.71 -8.63 1.20
CA PRO A 137 -12.62 -10.00 0.74
C PRO A 137 -12.96 -10.07 -0.76
N LEU A 138 -12.09 -10.72 -1.52
CA LEU A 138 -12.33 -11.08 -2.91
C LEU A 138 -12.91 -12.49 -2.96
N ARG A 139 -14.09 -12.62 -3.56
CA ARG A 139 -14.66 -13.91 -3.89
C ARG A 139 -14.24 -14.28 -5.32
N PRO A 140 -13.88 -15.56 -5.55
CA PRO A 140 -13.56 -16.00 -6.90
C PRO A 140 -14.82 -15.88 -7.77
N SER A 141 -14.64 -15.41 -9.00
CA SER A 141 -15.69 -15.29 -10.01
C SER A 141 -15.20 -15.83 -11.35
N SER A 142 -16.08 -15.95 -12.33
CA SER A 142 -15.70 -16.33 -13.69
C SER A 142 -14.78 -15.32 -14.36
N ALA A 143 -14.81 -14.05 -13.94
CA ALA A 143 -14.00 -12.96 -14.47
C ALA A 143 -12.66 -12.79 -13.73
N ASP A 144 -12.62 -13.12 -12.44
CA ASP A 144 -11.41 -13.10 -11.62
C ASP A 144 -11.36 -14.36 -10.74
N PRO A 145 -10.52 -15.34 -11.09
CA PRO A 145 -10.43 -16.58 -10.32
C PRO A 145 -9.70 -16.40 -8.98
N VAL A 146 -9.17 -15.21 -8.69
CA VAL A 146 -8.37 -14.96 -7.49
C VAL A 146 -9.26 -14.62 -6.30
N ALA A 147 -9.56 -15.64 -5.49
CA ALA A 147 -10.05 -15.42 -4.12
C ALA A 147 -8.95 -14.77 -3.26
N GLY A 148 -9.32 -14.02 -2.23
CA GLY A 148 -8.36 -13.41 -1.31
C GLY A 148 -8.86 -12.16 -0.62
N THR A 149 -7.99 -11.17 -0.45
CA THR A 149 -8.31 -9.83 0.07
C THR A 149 -7.68 -8.76 -0.80
N LEU A 150 -8.41 -7.68 -1.04
CA LEU A 150 -7.91 -6.49 -1.72
C LEU A 150 -7.88 -5.33 -0.75
N PHE A 151 -6.69 -4.76 -0.56
CA PHE A 151 -6.53 -3.45 0.04
C PHE A 151 -6.72 -2.36 -1.00
N VAL A 152 -7.44 -1.32 -0.61
CA VAL A 152 -7.55 -0.06 -1.33
C VAL A 152 -7.34 1.07 -0.33
N CYS A 153 -6.33 1.92 -0.57
CA CYS A 153 -6.04 3.07 0.26
C CYS A 153 -6.03 4.36 -0.56
N GLU A 154 -6.52 5.44 0.04
CA GLU A 154 -6.67 6.78 -0.54
C GLU A 154 -6.56 7.88 0.52
#